data_AF-A0A969TJP9-F1
#
_entry.id   AF-A0A969TJP9-F1
#
_cell.length_a   1.000
_cell.length_b   1.000
_cell.length_c   1.000
_cell.angle_alpha   90.00
_cell.angle_beta   90.00
_cell.angle_gamma   90.00
#
_symmetry.space_group_name_H-M   'P 1'
#
loop_
_entity.id
_entity.type
_entity.pdbx_description
1 polymer ?
#
loop_
_entity_poly.entity_id
_entity_poly.type
_entity_poly.pdbx_seq_one_letter_code
_entity_poly.pdbx_strand_id
1 'polypeptide(L)'
;MPGRTTMNRKLIEVALPLDKINAASAREKSIRHGHPSTLHLWWARRPLAAARAVIFAQLVDDPATQPERFPTEAAQQAERERLFALIEQLVQWENT
;
A
#
# COMPACT_ATOMS: atom_id res chain seq x y z
N MET A 1 17.81 -18.85 -27.17
CA MET A 1 17.58 -17.46 -26.71
C MET A 1 17.06 -17.54 -25.29
N PRO A 2 17.76 -17.02 -24.26
CA PRO A 2 17.18 -16.98 -22.93
C PRO A 2 15.99 -16.01 -22.99
N GLY A 3 14.80 -16.51 -22.67
CA GLY A 3 13.57 -15.74 -22.67
C GLY A 3 13.70 -14.53 -21.76
N ARG A 4 13.14 -13.39 -22.18
CA ARG A 4 12.95 -12.21 -21.34
C ARG A 4 12.26 -12.68 -20.05
N THR A 5 12.95 -12.66 -18.92
CA THR A 5 12.32 -12.79 -17.61
C THR A 5 11.40 -11.59 -17.47
N THR A 6 10.14 -11.73 -17.86
CA THR A 6 9.13 -10.69 -17.65
C THR A 6 8.92 -10.63 -16.14
N MET A 7 9.64 -9.73 -15.48
CA MET A 7 9.40 -9.40 -14.07
C MET A 7 7.89 -9.19 -13.89
N ASN A 8 7.28 -9.96 -12.99
CA ASN A 8 5.87 -9.77 -12.65
C ASN A 8 5.72 -8.33 -12.16
N ARG A 9 4.84 -7.56 -12.81
CA ARG A 9 4.48 -6.22 -12.35
C ARG A 9 3.98 -6.29 -10.92
N LYS A 10 4.55 -5.46 -10.05
CA LYS A 10 4.12 -5.35 -8.66
C LYS A 10 2.90 -4.46 -8.53
N LEU A 11 2.12 -4.67 -7.48
CA LEU A 11 0.92 -3.88 -7.20
C LEU A 11 1.26 -2.38 -7.11
N ILE A 12 2.40 -2.04 -6.50
CA ILE A 12 2.89 -0.65 -6.37
C ILE A 12 3.11 0.06 -7.72
N GLU A 13 3.37 -0.68 -8.80
CA GLU A 13 3.58 -0.10 -10.14
C GLU A 13 2.26 0.17 -10.87
N VAL A 14 1.17 -0.42 -10.40
CA VAL A 14 -0.13 -0.40 -11.09
C VAL A 14 -1.15 0.42 -10.33
N ALA A 15 -1.36 0.14 -9.04
CA ALA A 15 -2.41 0.79 -8.27
C ALA A 15 -2.19 0.71 -6.75
N LEU A 16 -2.59 1.77 -6.05
CA LEU A 16 -2.56 1.87 -4.60
C LEU A 16 -3.77 2.69 -4.09
N PRO A 17 -4.36 2.34 -2.93
CA PRO A 17 -5.43 3.12 -2.32
C PRO A 17 -4.88 4.37 -1.61
N LEU A 18 -4.40 5.34 -2.40
CA LEU A 18 -3.68 6.51 -1.89
C LEU A 18 -4.50 7.34 -0.90
N ASP A 19 -5.81 7.51 -1.13
CA ASP A 19 -6.67 8.28 -0.23
C ASP A 19 -6.65 7.75 1.20
N LYS A 20 -6.68 6.43 1.34
CA LYS A 20 -6.71 5.72 2.63
C LYS A 20 -5.34 5.74 3.30
N ILE A 21 -4.28 5.50 2.53
CA ILE A 21 -2.89 5.59 3.00
C ILE A 21 -2.60 7.01 3.49
N ASN A 22 -3.04 8.04 2.76
CA ASN A 22 -2.84 9.44 3.10
C ASN A 22 -3.63 9.83 4.34
N ALA A 23 -4.89 9.41 4.45
CA ALA A 23 -5.71 9.67 5.64
C ALA A 23 -5.10 9.04 6.90
N ALA A 24 -4.64 7.79 6.81
CA ALA A 24 -3.96 7.11 7.92
C ALA A 24 -2.63 7.78 8.29
N SER A 25 -1.81 8.15 7.30
CA SER A 25 -0.54 8.85 7.50
C SER A 25 -0.73 10.23 8.14
N ALA A 26 -1.78 10.95 7.75
CA ALA A 26 -2.13 12.24 8.35
C ALA A 26 -2.58 12.08 9.81
N ARG A 27 -3.38 11.05 10.12
CA ARG A 27 -3.79 10.72 11.49
C ARG A 27 -2.57 10.43 12.37
N GLU A 28 -1.64 9.60 11.90
CA GLU A 28 -0.40 9.25 12.60
C GLU A 28 0.42 10.49 13.02
N LYS A 29 0.37 11.54 12.19
CA LYS A 29 1.05 12.80 12.47
C LYS A 29 0.51 13.52 13.72
N SER A 30 -0.78 13.35 14.03
CA SER A 30 -1.52 14.17 15.02
C SER A 30 -1.93 13.42 16.30
N ILE A 31 -1.47 12.17 16.50
CA ILE A 31 -1.89 11.32 17.64
C ILE A 31 -1.53 11.93 19.00
N ARG A 32 -0.41 12.66 19.10
CA ARG A 32 0.10 13.18 20.38
C ARG A 32 -0.20 14.66 20.52
N HIS A 33 -1.33 15.02 21.12
CA HIS A 33 -1.61 16.43 21.46
C HIS A 33 -0.81 16.86 22.69
N GLY A 34 -0.21 18.06 22.65
CA GLY A 34 0.47 18.69 23.79
C GLY A 34 1.85 18.14 24.16
N HIS A 35 2.41 17.21 23.38
CA HIS A 35 3.74 16.66 23.65
C HIS A 35 4.84 17.58 23.04
N PRO A 36 5.99 17.83 23.70
CA PRO A 36 7.05 18.68 23.14
C PRO A 36 7.52 18.25 21.74
N SER A 37 7.43 16.96 21.43
CA SER A 37 7.72 16.42 20.10
C SER A 37 6.78 16.86 18.97
N THR A 38 5.68 17.57 19.27
CA THR A 38 4.78 18.16 18.26
C THR A 38 5.06 19.63 17.96
N LEU A 39 5.99 20.27 18.68
CA LEU A 39 6.37 21.67 18.46
C LEU A 39 7.19 21.87 17.19
N HIS A 40 8.06 20.91 16.86
CA HIS A 40 8.88 20.94 15.65
C HIS A 40 8.78 19.59 14.93
N LEU A 41 8.32 19.65 13.69
CA LEU A 41 8.35 18.50 12.79
C LEU A 41 9.73 18.48 12.13
N TRP A 42 10.60 17.60 12.61
CA TRP A 42 11.86 17.31 11.95
C TRP A 42 11.63 16.76 10.54
N TRP A 43 12.61 16.98 9.69
CA TRP A 43 12.58 16.58 8.28
C TRP A 43 12.51 15.05 8.19
N ALA A 44 11.64 14.55 7.30
CA ALA A 44 11.42 13.13 7.00
C ALA A 44 10.78 12.25 8.09
N ARG A 45 9.57 12.61 8.55
CA ARG A 45 8.68 11.61 9.19
C ARG A 45 8.29 10.57 8.13
N ARG A 46 8.73 9.32 8.30
CA ARG A 46 8.28 8.16 7.52
C ARG A 46 7.01 7.62 8.19
N PRO A 47 5.80 7.92 7.69
CA PRO A 47 4.58 7.41 8.30
C PRO A 47 4.61 5.88 8.21
N LEU A 48 4.39 5.20 9.34
CA LEU A 48 4.33 3.74 9.39
C LEU A 48 3.23 3.22 8.47
N ALA A 49 2.11 3.94 8.36
CA ALA A 49 1.05 3.64 7.41
C ALA A 49 1.58 3.55 5.96
N ALA A 50 2.29 4.58 5.49
CA ALA A 50 2.87 4.58 4.16
C ALA A 50 3.93 3.49 3.98
N ALA A 51 4.80 3.28 4.97
CA ALA A 51 5.85 2.26 4.90
C ALA A 51 5.26 0.84 4.78
N ARG A 52 4.22 0.51 5.56
CA ARG A 52 3.53 -0.79 5.50
C ARG A 52 2.88 -1.02 4.15
N ALA A 53 2.15 -0.04 3.64
CA ALA A 53 1.49 -0.13 2.34
C ALA A 53 2.51 -0.35 1.20
N VAL A 54 3.61 0.42 1.20
CA VAL A 54 4.67 0.30 0.19
C VAL A 54 5.34 -1.08 0.23
N ILE A 55 5.71 -1.57 1.42
CA ILE A 55 6.35 -2.89 1.55
C ILE A 55 5.41 -4.00 1.08
N PHE A 56 4.14 -3.96 1.49
CA PHE A 56 3.14 -4.94 1.04
C PHE A 56 2.99 -4.93 -0.48
N ALA A 57 2.82 -3.75 -1.07
CA ALA A 57 2.60 -3.60 -2.51
C ALA A 57 3.85 -3.89 -3.37
N GLN A 58 5.05 -3.85 -2.77
CA GLN A 58 6.30 -4.32 -3.42
C GLN A 58 6.40 -5.83 -3.47
N LEU A 59 5.84 -6.53 -2.47
CA LEU A 59 5.88 -7.99 -2.39
C LEU A 59 4.79 -8.63 -3.25
N VAL A 60 3.62 -8.02 -3.31
CA VAL A 60 2.44 -8.55 -4.02
C VAL A 60 2.49 -8.23 -5.52
N ASP A 61 2.30 -9.24 -6.35
CA ASP A 61 2.15 -9.12 -7.80
C ASP A 61 0.77 -8.59 -8.18
N ASP A 62 0.69 -7.83 -9.27
CA ASP A 62 -0.58 -7.39 -9.84
C ASP A 62 -1.36 -8.58 -10.42
N PRO A 63 -2.70 -8.68 -10.21
CA PRO A 63 -3.50 -9.78 -10.74
C PRO A 63 -3.41 -9.98 -12.25
N ALA A 64 -3.10 -8.93 -13.03
CA ALA A 64 -2.91 -9.03 -14.48
C ALA A 64 -1.67 -9.84 -14.88
N THR A 65 -0.75 -10.15 -13.96
CA THR A 65 0.39 -11.02 -14.24
C THR A 65 0.06 -12.51 -14.09
N GLN A 66 -1.14 -12.85 -13.60
CA GLN A 66 -1.61 -14.21 -13.39
C GLN A 66 -2.90 -14.48 -14.20
N PRO A 67 -2.84 -14.48 -15.54
CA PRO A 67 -4.03 -14.65 -16.39
C PRO A 67 -4.72 -16.01 -16.22
N GLU A 68 -4.01 -17.06 -15.76
CA GLU A 68 -4.64 -18.35 -15.43
C GLU A 68 -5.57 -18.26 -14.22
N ARG A 69 -5.29 -17.37 -13.27
CA ARG A 69 -6.07 -17.19 -12.05
C ARG A 69 -7.09 -16.06 -12.18
N PHE A 70 -6.75 -15.02 -12.93
CA PHE A 70 -7.57 -13.83 -13.15
C PHE A 70 -7.72 -13.56 -14.66
N PRO A 71 -8.51 -14.38 -15.38
CA PRO A 71 -8.58 -14.33 -16.85
C PRO A 71 -9.33 -13.11 -17.39
N THR A 72 -10.18 -12.47 -16.59
CA THR A 72 -11.00 -11.32 -16.99
C THR A 72 -10.58 -10.06 -16.26
N GLU A 73 -10.76 -8.89 -16.88
CA GLU A 73 -10.52 -7.59 -16.23
C GLU A 73 -11.35 -7.43 -14.95
N ALA A 74 -12.60 -7.92 -14.96
CA ALA A 74 -13.45 -7.92 -13.77
C ALA A 74 -12.87 -8.76 -12.63
N ALA A 75 -12.29 -9.93 -12.91
CA ALA A 75 -11.63 -10.76 -11.90
C ALA A 75 -10.35 -10.11 -11.37
N GLN A 76 -9.58 -9.45 -12.24
CA GLN A 76 -8.39 -8.70 -11.84
C GLN A 76 -8.76 -7.52 -10.93
N GLN A 77 -9.83 -6.80 -11.27
CA GLN A 77 -10.31 -5.67 -10.49
C GLN A 77 -10.86 -6.10 -9.13
N ALA A 78 -11.64 -7.20 -9.08
CA ALA A 78 -12.13 -7.76 -7.83
C ALA A 78 -10.99 -8.19 -6.89
N GLU A 79 -9.92 -8.80 -7.43
CA GLU A 79 -8.74 -9.13 -6.62
C GLU A 79 -7.98 -7.88 -6.17
N ARG A 80 -7.84 -6.86 -7.02
CA ARG A 80 -7.25 -5.57 -6.61
C ARG A 80 -8.03 -4.94 -5.47
N GLU A 81 -9.36 -4.95 -5.52
CA GLU A 81 -10.22 -4.43 -4.45
C GLU A 81 -10.02 -5.21 -3.14
N ARG A 82 -9.88 -6.54 -3.22
CA ARG A 82 -9.52 -7.37 -2.05
C ARG A 82 -8.15 -6.96 -1.48
N LEU A 83 -7.15 -6.77 -2.34
CA LEU A 83 -5.82 -6.32 -1.92
C LEU A 83 -5.85 -4.91 -1.32
N PHE A 84 -6.67 -4.01 -1.84
CA PHE A 84 -6.86 -2.68 -1.27
C PHE A 84 -7.52 -2.73 0.09
N ALA A 85 -8.54 -3.58 0.28
CA ALA A 85 -9.15 -3.77 1.60
C ALA A 85 -8.13 -4.28 2.63
N LEU A 86 -7.21 -5.17 2.23
CA LEU A 86 -6.10 -5.59 3.10
C LEU A 86 -5.14 -4.45 3.41
N ILE A 87 -4.76 -3.63 2.42
CA ILE A 87 -3.93 -2.44 2.65
C ILE A 87 -4.65 -1.48 3.61
N GLU A 88 -5.95 -1.23 3.43
CA GLU A 88 -6.75 -0.38 4.31
C GLU A 88 -6.72 -0.86 5.77
N GLN A 89 -6.75 -2.17 6.00
CA GLN A 89 -6.60 -2.74 7.33
C GLN A 89 -5.16 -2.58 7.86
N LEU A 90 -4.15 -2.85 7.03
CA LEU A 90 -2.73 -2.76 7.41
C LEU A 90 -2.28 -1.35 7.80
N VAL A 91 -2.86 -0.31 7.19
CA VAL A 91 -2.48 1.09 7.45
C VAL A 91 -3.11 1.69 8.70
N GLN A 92 -4.08 1.01 9.33
CA GLN A 92 -4.67 1.48 10.58
C GLN A 92 -3.65 1.46 11.71
N TRP A 93 -3.63 2.54 12.50
CA TRP A 93 -2.70 2.69 13.63
C TRP A 93 -2.97 1.64 14.70
N GLU A 94 -4.24 1.33 14.92
CA GLU A 94 -4.76 0.39 15.92
C GLU A 94 -4.28 -1.05 15.71
N ASN A 95 -3.76 -1.37 14.52
CA ASN A 95 -3.19 -2.66 14.16
C ASN A 95 -1.65 -2.71 14.34
N THR A 96 -1.11 -1.88 15.23
CA THR A 96 0.32 -1.84 15.59
C THR A 96 0.59 -2.54 16.90
#